data_AF-A0A2N6NSF4-F1
#
_entry.id   AF-A0A2N6NSF4-F1
#
_cell.length_a   1.000
_cell.length_b   1.000
_cell.length_c   1.000
_cell.angle_alpha   90.00
_cell.angle_beta   90.00
_cell.angle_gamma   90.00
#
_symmetry.space_group_name_H-M   'P 1'
#
loop_
_entity.id
_entity.type
_entity.pdbx_description
1 polymer ?
#
loop_
_entity_poly.entity_id
_entity_poly.type
_entity_poly.pdbx_seq_one_letter_code
_entity_poly.pdbx_strand_id
1 'polypeptide(L)'
;MSTYMKFRSLRPGGWIEFQELLGRPFCDDDTMKDDDPFKVLYEIAGDAYERLGLSTSLPAELEPMLLAAGFNNIHCKVMKVPIGTWAKDKTMRLVGLYQKTAVTDFISTLAGRPFKALGLSEEEGQVRLAYARQALDNTRVHRYFNYYYWYAQKPQPSAEFSEEQESSQDATD
;
A
#
# COMPACT_ATOMS: atom_id res chain seq x y z
N MET A 1 3.17 14.30 25.55
CA MET A 1 4.60 14.21 25.15
C MET A 1 4.80 13.41 23.84
N SER A 2 4.03 13.63 22.75
CA SER A 2 4.29 12.91 21.48
C SER A 2 3.74 13.63 20.22
N THR A 3 4.10 14.91 20.05
CA THR A 3 3.92 15.61 18.76
C THR A 3 5.25 16.13 18.22
N TYR A 4 6.26 16.31 19.09
CA TYR A 4 7.49 17.01 18.76
C TYR A 4 8.51 16.21 17.93
N MET A 5 8.37 14.87 17.83
CA MET A 5 9.29 14.05 17.02
C MET A 5 8.91 13.93 15.54
N LYS A 6 7.67 14.26 15.14
CA LYS A 6 7.17 13.98 13.78
C LYS A 6 7.76 14.84 12.67
N PHE A 7 8.48 15.91 13.03
CA PHE A 7 8.93 16.94 12.10
C PHE A 7 10.44 17.18 12.08
N ARG A 8 11.22 16.44 12.90
CA ARG A 8 12.62 16.79 13.15
C ARG A 8 13.52 16.64 11.92
N SER A 9 13.20 15.68 11.05
CA SER A 9 14.01 15.37 9.86
C SER A 9 13.57 16.10 8.59
N LEU A 10 12.39 16.74 8.58
CA LEU A 10 11.86 17.42 7.41
C LEU A 10 11.91 18.94 7.60
N ARG A 11 12.50 19.66 6.65
CA ARG A 11 12.49 21.13 6.63
C ARG A 11 11.05 21.64 6.45
N PRO A 12 10.69 22.80 7.02
CA PRO A 12 9.43 23.46 6.67
C PRO A 12 9.23 23.58 5.16
N GLY A 13 8.00 23.35 4.70
CA GLY A 13 7.69 23.26 3.26
C GLY A 13 8.23 22.01 2.56
N GLY A 14 8.92 21.10 3.27
CA GLY A 14 9.39 19.83 2.71
C GLY A 14 8.25 18.84 2.49
N TRP A 15 8.45 17.91 1.56
CA TRP A 15 7.47 16.89 1.18
C TRP A 15 7.88 15.50 1.65
N ILE A 16 6.89 14.67 1.98
CA ILE A 16 7.03 13.23 2.12
C ILE A 16 6.19 12.53 1.07
N GLU A 17 6.62 11.33 0.68
CA GLU A 17 5.87 10.46 -0.22
C GLU A 17 5.82 9.04 0.36
N PHE A 18 4.65 8.41 0.30
CA PHE A 18 4.44 6.99 0.58
C PHE A 18 3.95 6.30 -0.69
N GLN A 19 4.56 5.16 -1.01
CA GLN A 19 4.18 4.33 -2.14
C GLN A 19 3.73 2.96 -1.62
N GLU A 20 2.42 2.78 -1.50
CA GLU A 20 1.85 1.63 -0.83
C GLU A 20 1.05 0.77 -1.82
N LEU A 21 1.27 -0.55 -1.75
CA LEU A 21 0.50 -1.53 -2.50
C LEU A 21 -0.75 -1.93 -1.69
N LEU A 22 -1.93 -1.76 -2.26
CA LEU A 22 -3.14 -2.40 -1.73
C LEU A 22 -3.17 -3.86 -2.17
N GLY A 23 -2.91 -4.76 -1.22
CA GLY A 23 -2.89 -6.22 -1.40
C GLY A 23 -4.28 -6.82 -1.63
N ARG A 24 -5.03 -6.30 -2.60
CA ARG A 24 -6.32 -6.81 -3.04
C ARG A 24 -6.35 -6.79 -4.57
N PRO A 25 -6.51 -7.94 -5.25
CA PRO A 25 -6.62 -7.95 -6.70
C PRO A 25 -7.96 -7.39 -7.15
N PHE A 26 -7.92 -6.60 -8.22
CA PHE A 26 -9.07 -6.00 -8.88
C PHE A 26 -9.12 -6.39 -10.36
N CYS A 27 -10.27 -6.16 -10.98
CA CYS A 27 -10.54 -6.39 -12.39
C CYS A 27 -11.68 -5.45 -12.82
N ASP A 28 -11.58 -4.83 -13.99
CA ASP A 28 -12.55 -3.84 -14.48
C ASP A 28 -13.51 -4.41 -15.56
N ASP A 29 -13.34 -5.66 -16.00
CA ASP A 29 -14.02 -6.20 -17.18
C ASP A 29 -14.59 -7.61 -16.99
N ASP A 30 -14.86 -8.00 -15.74
CA ASP A 30 -15.52 -9.25 -15.35
C ASP A 30 -14.81 -10.55 -15.79
N THR A 31 -13.56 -10.42 -16.26
CA THR A 31 -12.72 -11.57 -16.61
C THR A 31 -12.25 -12.33 -15.37
N MET A 32 -12.15 -11.66 -14.21
CA MET A 32 -11.86 -12.28 -12.91
C MET A 32 -13.16 -12.63 -12.20
N LYS A 33 -13.41 -13.92 -12.00
CA LYS A 33 -14.56 -14.42 -11.25
C LYS A 33 -14.32 -14.34 -9.74
N ASP A 34 -15.40 -14.45 -8.97
CA ASP A 34 -15.32 -14.41 -7.50
C ASP A 34 -14.57 -15.60 -6.92
N ASP A 35 -14.62 -16.75 -7.59
CA ASP A 35 -13.90 -17.97 -7.24
C ASP A 35 -12.48 -18.03 -7.85
N ASP A 36 -11.97 -16.94 -8.42
CA ASP A 36 -10.61 -16.88 -8.95
C ASP A 36 -9.60 -17.25 -7.84
N PRO A 37 -8.79 -18.31 -8.01
CA PRO A 37 -7.96 -18.80 -6.90
C PRO A 37 -6.95 -17.77 -6.38
N PHE A 38 -6.49 -16.85 -7.21
CA PHE A 38 -5.58 -15.79 -6.79
C PHE A 38 -6.31 -14.70 -5.98
N LYS A 39 -7.55 -14.36 -6.37
CA LYS A 39 -8.42 -13.49 -5.57
C LYS A 39 -8.70 -14.08 -4.20
N VAL A 40 -9.19 -15.32 -4.15
CA VAL A 40 -9.51 -16.03 -2.90
C VAL A 40 -8.29 -16.14 -1.99
N LEU A 41 -7.10 -16.39 -2.55
CA LEU A 41 -5.86 -16.45 -1.77
C LEU A 41 -5.57 -15.12 -1.05
N TYR A 42 -5.75 -14.00 -1.74
CA TYR A 42 -5.51 -12.67 -1.19
C TYR A 42 -6.56 -12.24 -0.16
N GLU A 43 -7.81 -12.67 -0.32
CA GLU A 43 -8.87 -12.46 0.68
C GLU A 43 -8.53 -13.21 1.98
N ILE A 44 -8.17 -14.50 1.87
CA ILE A 44 -7.72 -15.31 3.02
C ILE A 44 -6.48 -14.71 3.68
N ALA A 45 -5.50 -14.26 2.89
CA ALA A 45 -4.33 -13.58 3.42
C ALA A 45 -4.69 -12.29 4.15
N GLY A 46 -5.66 -11.53 3.63
CA GLY A 46 -6.19 -10.34 4.28
C GLY A 46 -6.77 -10.64 5.65
N ASP A 47 -7.67 -11.61 5.75
CA ASP A 47 -8.26 -12.07 7.01
C ASP A 47 -7.18 -12.51 8.02
N ALA A 48 -6.16 -13.21 7.54
CA ALA A 48 -5.04 -13.65 8.37
C ALA A 48 -4.25 -12.46 8.93
N TYR A 49 -3.95 -11.46 8.10
CA TYR A 49 -3.21 -10.27 8.51
C TYR A 49 -4.01 -9.41 9.49
N GLU A 50 -5.32 -9.27 9.28
CA GLU A 50 -6.21 -8.58 10.21
C GLU A 50 -6.23 -9.24 11.59
N ARG A 51 -6.29 -10.58 11.66
CA ARG A 51 -6.16 -11.32 12.94
C ARG A 51 -4.80 -11.16 13.60
N LEU A 52 -3.77 -10.85 12.83
CA LEU A 52 -2.43 -10.54 13.32
C LEU A 52 -2.27 -9.05 13.69
N GLY A 53 -3.33 -8.24 13.60
CA GLY A 53 -3.32 -6.82 13.92
C GLY A 53 -2.70 -5.93 12.84
N LEU A 54 -2.58 -6.43 11.61
CA LEU A 54 -2.07 -5.68 10.46
C LEU A 54 -3.24 -5.20 9.59
N SER A 55 -3.29 -3.89 9.33
CA SER A 55 -4.31 -3.33 8.44
C SER A 55 -3.97 -3.60 6.98
N THR A 56 -4.94 -4.15 6.26
CA THR A 56 -4.88 -4.44 4.83
C THR A 56 -5.46 -3.29 3.99
N SER A 57 -6.23 -2.38 4.61
CA SER A 57 -6.83 -1.19 3.99
C SER A 57 -5.94 0.05 4.03
N LEU A 58 -4.95 0.07 4.93
CA LEU A 58 -4.08 1.22 5.21
C LEU A 58 -3.52 1.95 3.97
N PRO A 59 -3.07 1.25 2.89
CA PRO A 59 -2.63 1.92 1.67
C PRO A 59 -3.63 2.94 1.09
N ALA A 60 -4.93 2.68 1.24
CA ALA A 60 -6.00 3.55 0.74
C ALA A 60 -6.45 4.63 1.74
N GLU A 61 -5.98 4.57 2.99
CA GLU A 61 -6.57 5.31 4.12
C GLU A 61 -5.53 6.14 4.90
N LEU A 62 -4.46 6.60 4.23
CA LEU A 62 -3.40 7.38 4.90
C LEU A 62 -3.79 8.84 5.20
N GLU A 63 -4.78 9.42 4.52
CA GLU A 63 -5.12 10.84 4.67
C GLU A 63 -5.39 11.28 6.12
N PRO A 64 -6.25 10.59 6.91
CA PRO A 64 -6.51 10.98 8.30
C PRO A 64 -5.24 10.91 9.17
N MET A 65 -4.33 9.97 8.89
CA MET A 65 -3.07 9.82 9.62
C MET A 65 -2.10 10.95 9.29
N LEU A 66 -2.05 11.38 8.02
CA LEU A 66 -1.23 12.50 7.57
C LEU A 66 -1.74 13.83 8.17
N LEU A 67 -3.06 14.03 8.19
CA LEU A 67 -3.69 15.17 8.85
C LEU A 67 -3.40 15.18 10.36
N ALA A 68 -3.61 14.05 11.04
CA ALA A 68 -3.33 13.91 12.47
C ALA A 68 -1.84 14.05 12.82
N ALA A 69 -0.95 13.81 11.85
CA ALA A 69 0.48 14.06 11.98
C ALA A 69 0.87 15.54 11.74
N GLY A 70 -0.07 16.38 11.30
CA GLY A 70 0.12 17.81 11.06
C GLY A 70 0.64 18.16 9.67
N PHE A 71 0.56 17.24 8.71
CA PHE A 71 0.84 17.55 7.31
C PHE A 71 -0.33 18.33 6.68
N ASN A 72 -0.01 19.14 5.67
CA ASN A 72 -0.98 19.81 4.80
C ASN A 72 -0.68 19.47 3.32
N ASN A 73 -1.44 20.06 2.40
CA ASN A 73 -1.32 19.79 0.96
C ASN A 73 -1.24 18.29 0.65
N ILE A 74 -2.18 17.54 1.23
CA ILE A 74 -2.23 16.09 1.13
C ILE A 74 -2.91 15.73 -0.18
N HIS A 75 -2.29 14.81 -0.90
CA HIS A 75 -2.80 14.30 -2.16
C HIS A 75 -2.56 12.81 -2.27
N CYS A 76 -3.43 12.16 -3.04
CA CYS A 76 -3.30 10.76 -3.39
C CYS A 76 -3.38 10.58 -4.90
N LYS A 77 -2.47 9.81 -5.46
CA LYS A 77 -2.57 9.29 -6.82
C LYS A 77 -2.64 7.77 -6.77
N VAL A 78 -3.65 7.19 -7.40
CA VAL A 78 -3.81 5.74 -7.52
C VAL A 78 -3.37 5.28 -8.92
N MET A 79 -2.52 4.28 -8.97
CA MET A 79 -2.08 3.64 -10.21
C MET A 79 -2.48 2.17 -10.24
N LYS A 80 -3.10 1.74 -11.35
CA LYS A 80 -3.42 0.33 -11.61
C LYS A 80 -2.18 -0.36 -12.16
N VAL A 81 -1.65 -1.32 -11.43
CA VAL A 81 -0.49 -2.13 -11.83
C VAL A 81 -0.99 -3.52 -12.25
N PRO A 82 -0.92 -3.87 -13.55
CA PRO A 82 -1.41 -5.15 -14.05
C PRO A 82 -0.62 -6.30 -13.44
N ILE A 83 -1.25 -7.46 -13.34
CA ILE A 83 -0.61 -8.72 -12.97
C ILE A 83 -0.65 -9.61 -14.21
N GLY A 84 0.52 -9.82 -14.82
CA GLY A 84 0.67 -10.54 -16.08
C GLY A 84 0.75 -9.61 -17.30
N THR A 85 0.78 -10.21 -18.49
CA THR A 85 1.14 -9.51 -19.74
C THR A 85 -0.07 -9.05 -20.57
N TRP A 86 -1.26 -8.97 -19.95
CA TRP A 86 -2.52 -8.68 -20.65
C TRP A 86 -2.66 -7.21 -21.07
N ALA A 87 -1.93 -6.28 -20.43
CA ALA A 87 -2.00 -4.86 -20.77
C ALA A 87 -1.59 -4.62 -22.25
N LYS A 88 -2.32 -3.73 -22.94
CA LYS A 88 -2.03 -3.35 -24.34
C LYS A 88 -0.78 -2.50 -24.46
N ASP A 89 -0.61 -1.55 -23.56
CA ASP A 89 0.56 -0.68 -23.49
C ASP A 89 1.83 -1.51 -23.22
N LYS A 90 2.92 -1.21 -23.94
CA LYS A 90 4.16 -1.99 -23.89
C LYS A 90 4.85 -1.88 -22.53
N THR A 91 4.84 -0.70 -21.94
CA THR A 91 5.46 -0.45 -20.64
C THR A 91 4.67 -1.16 -19.55
N MET A 92 3.34 -1.00 -19.52
CA MET A 92 2.48 -1.66 -18.54
C MET A 92 2.49 -3.18 -18.69
N ARG A 93 2.67 -3.71 -19.90
CA ARG A 93 2.88 -5.16 -20.12
C ARG A 93 4.15 -5.66 -19.45
N LEU A 94 5.26 -4.91 -19.58
CA LEU A 94 6.52 -5.28 -18.95
C LEU A 94 6.43 -5.14 -17.42
N VAL A 95 5.83 -4.05 -16.93
CA VAL A 95 5.54 -3.88 -15.49
C VAL A 95 4.70 -5.05 -14.97
N GLY A 96 3.67 -5.46 -15.70
CA GLY A 96 2.82 -6.57 -15.29
C GLY A 96 3.50 -7.92 -15.31
N LEU A 97 4.48 -8.14 -16.19
CA LEU A 97 5.36 -9.30 -16.14
C LEU A 97 6.15 -9.33 -14.83
N TYR A 98 6.81 -8.22 -14.47
CA TYR A 98 7.56 -8.13 -13.22
C TYR A 98 6.67 -8.25 -11.99
N GLN A 99 5.49 -7.63 -12.02
CA GLN A 99 4.51 -7.77 -10.96
C GLN A 99 4.12 -9.24 -10.79
N LYS A 100 3.78 -9.96 -11.88
CA LYS A 100 3.45 -11.38 -11.83
C LYS A 100 4.56 -12.21 -11.18
N THR A 101 5.82 -11.96 -11.54
CA THR A 101 6.97 -12.64 -10.91
C THR A 101 7.01 -12.34 -9.42
N ALA A 102 6.95 -11.06 -9.04
CA ALA A 102 7.00 -10.64 -7.64
C ALA A 102 5.88 -11.28 -6.79
N VAL A 103 4.64 -11.33 -7.31
CA VAL A 103 3.57 -12.01 -6.57
C VAL A 103 3.72 -13.52 -6.52
N THR A 104 4.24 -14.14 -7.58
CA THR A 104 4.46 -15.60 -7.59
C THR A 104 5.47 -16.01 -6.51
N ASP A 105 6.51 -15.20 -6.31
CA ASP A 105 7.50 -15.41 -5.24
C ASP A 105 6.88 -15.12 -3.87
N PHE A 106 6.13 -14.02 -3.75
CA PHE A 106 5.51 -13.59 -2.49
C PHE A 106 4.48 -14.59 -1.95
N ILE A 107 3.58 -15.14 -2.79
CA ILE A 107 2.48 -15.97 -2.31
C ILE A 107 2.96 -17.20 -1.52
N SER A 108 4.15 -17.72 -1.84
CA SER A 108 4.77 -18.84 -1.10
C SER A 108 4.93 -18.54 0.40
N THR A 109 5.10 -17.26 0.77
CA THR A 109 5.26 -16.83 2.17
C THR A 109 3.95 -16.86 2.97
N LEU A 110 2.79 -16.85 2.29
CA LEU A 110 1.48 -16.83 2.93
C LEU A 110 1.15 -18.13 3.67
N ALA A 111 1.69 -19.27 3.20
CA ALA A 111 1.56 -20.57 3.87
C ALA A 111 2.31 -20.67 5.22
N GLY A 112 3.06 -19.64 5.61
CA GLY A 112 3.71 -19.57 6.91
C GLY A 112 2.78 -19.07 8.02
N ARG A 113 3.19 -17.99 8.67
CA ARG A 113 2.46 -17.38 9.79
C ARG A 113 1.01 -16.97 9.46
N PRO A 114 0.69 -16.42 8.27
CA PRO A 114 -0.69 -16.02 7.97
C PRO A 114 -1.68 -17.19 8.01
N PHE A 115 -1.43 -18.28 7.28
CA PHE A 115 -2.36 -19.41 7.26
C PHE A 115 -2.45 -20.14 8.61
N LYS A 116 -1.34 -20.22 9.36
CA LYS A 116 -1.37 -20.73 10.74
C LYS A 116 -2.26 -19.89 11.67
N ALA A 117 -2.32 -18.57 11.49
CA ALA A 117 -3.20 -17.70 12.26
C ALA A 117 -4.70 -17.94 11.96
N LEU A 118 -5.01 -18.58 10.85
CA LEU A 118 -6.36 -19.02 10.47
C LEU A 118 -6.67 -20.46 10.85
N GLY A 119 -5.70 -21.21 11.37
CA GLY A 119 -5.86 -22.64 11.69
C GLY A 119 -5.91 -23.56 10.46
N LEU A 120 -5.47 -23.08 9.29
CA LEU A 120 -5.36 -23.91 8.08
C LEU A 120 -4.25 -24.95 8.25
N SER A 121 -4.49 -26.15 7.72
CA SER A 121 -3.46 -27.18 7.65
C SER A 121 -2.38 -26.80 6.62
N GLU A 122 -1.19 -27.39 6.74
CA GLU A 122 -0.11 -27.16 5.79
C GLU A 122 -0.49 -27.65 4.39
N GLU A 123 -1.17 -28.79 4.31
CA GLU A 123 -1.67 -29.38 3.06
C GLU A 123 -2.69 -28.47 2.38
N GLU A 124 -3.69 -27.98 3.13
CA GLU A 124 -4.67 -27.01 2.63
C GLU A 124 -4.00 -25.73 2.13
N GLY A 125 -3.00 -25.23 2.86
CA GLY A 125 -2.19 -24.08 2.46
C GLY A 125 -1.48 -24.31 1.13
N GLN A 126 -0.78 -25.43 0.98
CA GLN A 126 -0.06 -25.75 -0.26
C GLN A 126 -1.00 -25.92 -1.46
N VAL A 127 -2.16 -26.54 -1.27
CA VAL A 127 -3.17 -26.68 -2.33
C VAL A 127 -3.67 -25.32 -2.80
N ARG A 128 -3.97 -24.39 -1.87
CA ARG A 128 -4.39 -23.02 -2.22
C ARG A 128 -3.31 -22.27 -2.98
N LEU A 129 -2.05 -22.39 -2.56
CA LEU A 129 -0.91 -21.79 -3.26
C LEU A 129 -0.76 -22.36 -4.67
N ALA A 130 -0.91 -23.67 -4.86
CA ALA A 130 -0.82 -24.31 -6.17
C ALA A 130 -1.90 -23.76 -7.12
N TYR A 131 -3.15 -23.69 -6.68
CA TYR A 131 -4.24 -23.13 -7.50
C TYR A 131 -4.03 -21.65 -7.84
N ALA A 132 -3.55 -20.83 -6.89
CA ALA A 132 -3.25 -19.43 -7.14
C ALA A 132 -2.12 -19.24 -8.17
N ARG A 133 -1.05 -20.05 -8.09
CA ARG A 133 0.04 -20.05 -9.09
C ARG A 133 -0.50 -20.39 -10.48
N GLN A 134 -1.32 -21.43 -10.59
CA GLN A 134 -1.95 -21.81 -11.85
C GLN A 134 -2.87 -20.69 -12.39
N ALA A 135 -3.62 -20.02 -11.52
CA ALA A 135 -4.50 -18.92 -11.92
C ALA A 135 -3.72 -17.73 -12.53
N LEU A 136 -2.52 -17.44 -12.02
CA LEU A 136 -1.63 -16.39 -12.54
C LEU A 136 -1.11 -16.66 -13.96
N ASP A 137 -1.17 -17.91 -14.44
CA ASP A 137 -0.81 -18.26 -15.82
C ASP A 137 -1.92 -17.97 -16.83
N ASN A 138 -3.16 -17.77 -16.37
CA ASN A 138 -4.26 -17.39 -17.24
C ASN A 138 -4.20 -15.90 -17.60
N THR A 139 -3.68 -15.59 -18.79
CA THR A 139 -3.56 -14.23 -19.33
C THR A 139 -4.87 -13.63 -19.80
N ARG A 140 -5.97 -14.42 -19.84
CA ARG A 140 -7.30 -13.93 -20.20
C ARG A 140 -8.01 -13.21 -19.05
N VAL A 141 -7.44 -13.25 -17.85
CA VAL A 141 -7.97 -12.61 -16.66
C VAL A 141 -7.16 -11.35 -16.37
N HIS A 142 -7.82 -10.20 -16.43
CA HIS A 142 -7.17 -8.89 -16.37
C HIS A 142 -7.07 -8.38 -14.94
N ARG A 143 -6.29 -9.11 -14.13
CA ARG A 143 -6.03 -8.78 -12.73
C ARG A 143 -5.07 -7.59 -12.63
N TYR A 144 -5.29 -6.71 -11.65
CA TYR A 144 -4.36 -5.66 -11.28
C TYR A 144 -4.38 -5.39 -9.77
N PHE A 145 -3.34 -4.73 -9.26
CA PHE A 145 -3.35 -4.10 -7.94
C PHE A 145 -3.43 -2.59 -8.05
N ASN A 146 -3.95 -1.94 -7.01
CA ASN A 146 -3.86 -0.50 -6.86
C ASN A 146 -2.62 -0.14 -6.03
N TYR A 147 -1.78 0.73 -6.59
CA TYR A 147 -0.68 1.38 -5.89
C TYR A 147 -1.08 2.80 -5.54
N TYR A 148 -0.99 3.14 -4.26
CA TYR A 148 -1.33 4.44 -3.72
C TYR A 148 -0.05 5.24 -3.50
N TYR A 149 0.02 6.40 -4.16
CA TYR A 149 1.09 7.37 -4.02
C TYR A 149 0.54 8.55 -3.25
N TRP A 150 0.84 8.57 -1.95
CA TRP A 150 0.47 9.66 -1.06
C TRP A 150 1.61 10.65 -0.97
N TYR A 151 1.32 11.92 -1.13
CA TYR A 151 2.29 12.99 -0.93
C TYR A 151 1.68 14.07 -0.06
N ALA A 152 2.48 14.57 0.88
CA ALA A 152 2.04 15.53 1.87
C ALA A 152 3.19 16.45 2.25
N GLN A 153 2.86 17.70 2.58
CA GLN A 153 3.84 18.73 2.88
C GLN A 153 3.85 19.07 4.36
N LYS A 154 5.04 19.25 4.93
CA LYS A 154 5.16 19.87 6.25
C LYS A 154 4.82 21.35 6.11
N PRO A 155 3.93 21.89 6.95
CA PRO A 155 3.60 23.31 6.92
C PRO A 155 4.84 24.21 7.01
N GLN A 156 4.76 25.40 6.41
CA GLN A 156 5.66 26.49 6.78
C GLN A 156 5.35 26.92 8.22
N PRO A 157 6.34 27.34 9.02
CA PRO A 157 6.04 28.10 10.23
C PRO A 157 5.17 29.30 9.83
N SER A 158 4.09 29.53 10.59
CA SER A 158 3.30 30.74 10.39
C SER A 158 4.15 31.97 10.68
N ALA A 159 3.93 33.07 9.95
CA ALA A 159 4.64 34.33 10.13
C ALA A 159 4.48 34.95 11.54
N GLU A 160 3.51 34.47 12.32
CA GLU A 160 3.29 34.88 13.72
C GLU A 160 4.39 34.39 14.68
N PHE A 161 5.07 33.27 14.36
CA PHE A 161 6.18 32.78 15.19
C PHE A 161 7.51 33.51 14.97
N SER A 162 7.63 34.28 13.88
CA SER A 162 8.84 35.09 13.62
C SER A 162 8.92 36.35 14.46
N GLU A 163 7.78 36.98 14.79
CA GLU A 163 7.76 38.25 15.53
C GLU A 163 8.08 38.07 17.03
N GLU A 164 7.69 36.95 17.66
CA GLU A 164 8.00 36.68 19.06
C GLU A 164 9.50 36.37 19.30
N GLN A 165 10.20 35.83 18.29
CA GLN A 165 11.63 35.55 18.38
C GLN A 165 12.51 36.79 18.17
N GLU A 166 12.08 37.75 17.33
CA GLU A 166 12.76 39.05 17.18
C GLU A 166 12.53 39.96 18.40
N SER A 167 11.32 40.04 18.96
CA SER A 167 11.07 40.93 20.11
C SER A 167 11.77 40.51 21.41
N SER A 168 12.17 39.23 21.52
CA SER A 168 12.92 38.71 22.68
C SER A 168 14.43 38.95 22.59
N GLN A 169 14.96 39.33 21.42
CA GLN A 169 16.38 39.66 21.24
C GLN A 169 16.66 41.16 21.44
N ASP A 170 15.69 42.03 21.16
CA ASP A 170 15.83 43.49 21.35
C ASP A 170 15.56 43.99 22.79
N ALA A 171 15.11 43.12 23.70
CA ALA A 171 14.83 43.50 25.09
C ALA A 171 16.04 43.39 26.04
N THR A 172 17.26 43.20 25.50
CA THR A 172 18.48 42.97 26.30
C THR A 172 19.68 43.83 25.91
N ASP A 173 19.44 45.07 25.48
CA ASP A 173 20.48 46.10 25.32
C ASP A 173 20.18 47.34 26.20
#